data_AF-A0A246Q6F4-F1
#
_entry.id   AF-A0A246Q6F4-F1
#
_cell.length_a   1.000
_cell.length_b   1.000
_cell.length_c   1.000
_cell.angle_alpha   90.00
_cell.angle_beta   90.00
_cell.angle_gamma   90.00
#
_symmetry.space_group_name_H-M   'P 1'
#
loop_
_entity.id
_entity.type
_entity.pdbx_description
1 polymer ?
#
loop_
_entity_poly.entity_id
_entity_poly.type
_entity_poly.pdbx_seq_one_letter_code
_entity_poly.pdbx_strand_id
1 'polypeptide(L)'
;MSEFTRAFERINGRFIDCGGEPPASHNTQWAPIVVTKEEIDAEVERLASLPLPASGRRESLIAHPNAREFAPGMAPGIQVRLSVLKPGERSAPFRHNATEVNFCIRGQGVTDVSGQKVAFKQYDVWNHPSYTPYSHYNDGRDLQVRLTYSNVPLLQFMDVYVTDGQPSMDARVGTGQHEASDDPRRRNPFGIFPITDDGGLLMPYETLINPTAVDSRTLHFAWDKVKPQLDKLEALGKDYVGRRLYMYYNPATGRFNGITPNFFATMTIRPPKIIDRPHRHVSAAINYYFSGSGYSSVAGNRYEWKAGDLMLSAPGWAVHNHASYDDYVYELTVQDQPLNIFMESLLWQEDLHHPAAVLGKQEGFITNRQAA
;
A
#
# COMPACT_ATOMS: atom_id res chain seq x y z
N MET A 1 22.55 15.42 26.09
CA MET A 1 21.33 16.25 26.19
C MET A 1 20.18 15.31 26.35
N SER A 2 19.38 15.43 27.42
CA SER A 2 18.28 14.49 27.65
C SER A 2 17.22 14.69 26.58
N GLU A 3 16.72 13.60 25.97
CA GLU A 3 15.59 13.65 25.02
C GLU A 3 14.33 14.28 25.63
N PHE A 4 14.31 14.49 26.96
CA PHE A 4 13.18 15.00 27.72
C PHE A 4 13.01 16.52 27.71
N THR A 5 13.99 17.30 27.24
CA THR A 5 13.93 18.77 27.33
C THR A 5 14.12 19.42 25.96
N ARG A 6 13.02 19.91 25.38
CA ARG A 6 12.99 20.83 24.24
C ARG A 6 12.17 22.06 24.60
N ALA A 7 12.76 23.25 24.49
CA ALA A 7 12.02 24.50 24.67
C ALA A 7 11.17 24.75 23.42
N PHE A 8 9.88 25.07 23.63
CA PHE A 8 8.97 25.48 22.56
C PHE A 8 8.53 26.91 22.85
N GLU A 9 8.55 27.77 21.84
CA GLU A 9 7.95 29.10 21.95
C GLU A 9 6.43 28.97 22.07
N ARG A 10 5.82 29.82 22.88
CA ARG A 10 4.37 29.88 22.99
C ARG A 10 3.80 30.50 21.71
N ILE A 11 3.02 29.72 20.96
CA ILE A 11 2.28 30.17 19.77
C ILE A 11 0.79 30.23 20.14
N ASN A 12 0.08 31.26 19.67
CA ASN A 12 -1.36 31.40 19.90
C ASN A 12 -2.16 30.59 18.87
N GLY A 13 -3.17 29.85 19.32
CA GLY A 13 -4.17 29.26 18.42
C GLY A 13 -4.99 30.33 17.69
N ARG A 14 -5.54 29.99 16.52
CA ARG A 14 -6.48 30.83 15.78
C ARG A 14 -7.85 30.14 15.70
N PHE A 15 -8.92 30.90 15.86
CA PHE A 15 -10.27 30.42 15.56
C PHE A 15 -10.56 30.65 14.07
N ILE A 16 -11.13 29.65 13.41
CA ILE A 16 -11.60 29.74 12.02
C ILE A 16 -13.12 29.56 12.08
N ASP A 17 -13.87 30.57 11.62
CA ASP A 17 -15.32 30.48 11.55
C ASP A 17 -15.73 29.55 10.40
N CYS A 18 -16.54 28.55 10.73
CA CYS A 18 -17.08 27.57 9.81
C CYS A 18 -18.62 27.56 9.83
N GLY A 19 -19.26 28.57 10.43
CA GLY A 19 -20.71 28.73 10.39
C GLY A 19 -21.18 29.20 9.01
N GLY A 20 -22.09 28.47 8.36
CA GLY A 20 -22.58 28.80 7.02
C GLY A 20 -23.01 27.59 6.19
N GLU A 21 -22.74 27.63 4.89
CA GLU A 21 -22.94 26.49 3.97
C GLU A 21 -22.15 25.25 4.44
N PRO A 22 -22.61 24.03 4.13
CA PRO A 22 -21.86 22.82 4.46
C PRO A 22 -20.42 22.93 3.96
N PRO A 23 -19.42 22.46 4.71
CA PRO A 23 -18.04 22.50 4.25
C PRO A 23 -17.95 21.80 2.89
N ALA A 24 -17.58 22.54 1.86
CA ALA A 24 -17.42 21.97 0.54
C ALA A 24 -16.31 20.92 0.58
N SER A 25 -16.50 19.82 -0.16
CA SER A 25 -15.47 18.79 -0.34
C SER A 25 -14.34 19.36 -1.21
N HIS A 26 -13.45 20.15 -0.62
CA HIS A 26 -12.30 20.73 -1.32
C HIS A 26 -11.19 19.68 -1.45
N ASN A 27 -11.39 18.70 -2.33
CA ASN A 27 -10.36 17.75 -2.70
C ASN A 27 -9.59 18.29 -3.92
N THR A 28 -8.27 18.41 -3.81
CA THR A 28 -7.42 18.56 -4.99
C THR A 28 -7.41 17.21 -5.71
N GLN A 29 -8.20 17.07 -6.77
CA GLN A 29 -8.17 15.87 -7.60
C GLN A 29 -6.85 15.83 -8.37
N TRP A 30 -6.01 14.84 -8.09
CA TRP A 30 -4.75 14.66 -8.82
C TRP A 30 -5.06 14.09 -10.20
N ALA A 31 -4.38 14.61 -11.22
CA ALA A 31 -4.53 14.06 -12.55
C ALA A 31 -3.95 12.63 -12.57
N PRO A 32 -4.53 11.70 -13.33
CA PRO A 32 -3.85 10.46 -13.65
C PRO A 32 -2.51 10.76 -14.32
N ILE A 33 -1.47 10.02 -13.94
CA ILE A 33 -0.17 10.06 -14.59
C ILE A 33 0.22 8.66 -15.03
N VAL A 34 0.85 8.57 -16.20
CA VAL A 34 1.50 7.36 -16.71
C VAL A 34 2.99 7.65 -16.72
N VAL A 35 3.76 6.90 -15.95
CA VAL A 35 5.22 6.87 -16.01
C VAL A 35 5.57 5.69 -16.90
N THR A 36 6.10 6.02 -18.07
CA THR A 36 6.31 5.06 -19.15
C THR A 36 7.44 4.09 -18.82
N LYS A 37 7.42 2.91 -19.44
CA LYS A 37 8.52 1.95 -19.43
C LYS A 37 9.85 2.63 -19.77
N GLU A 38 9.84 3.49 -20.79
CA GLU A 38 11.04 4.18 -21.25
C GLU A 38 11.63 5.11 -20.17
N GLU A 39 10.78 5.85 -19.45
CA GLU A 39 11.21 6.70 -18.33
C GLU A 39 11.74 5.86 -17.15
N ILE A 40 11.06 4.76 -16.82
CA ILE A 40 11.50 3.84 -15.75
C ILE A 40 12.85 3.22 -16.12
N ASP A 41 13.00 2.70 -17.34
CA ASP A 41 14.24 2.08 -17.80
C ASP A 41 15.38 3.09 -17.83
N ALA A 42 15.14 4.31 -18.33
CA ALA A 42 16.14 5.38 -18.33
C ALA A 42 16.58 5.73 -16.90
N GLU A 43 15.65 5.77 -15.95
CA GLU A 43 15.96 6.04 -14.56
C GLU A 43 16.68 4.88 -13.88
N VAL A 44 16.36 3.63 -14.24
CA VAL A 44 17.12 2.43 -13.81
C VAL A 44 18.57 2.54 -14.28
N GLU A 45 18.82 2.87 -15.54
CA GLU A 45 20.17 3.01 -16.09
C GLU A 45 20.91 4.19 -15.44
N ARG A 46 20.23 5.32 -15.21
CA ARG A 46 20.79 6.46 -14.48
C ARG A 46 21.22 6.04 -13.08
N LEU A 47 20.33 5.39 -12.31
CA LEU A 47 20.64 4.88 -10.97
C LEU A 47 21.80 3.90 -11.03
N ALA A 48 21.79 2.93 -11.94
CA ALA A 48 22.88 1.98 -12.11
C ALA A 48 24.22 2.66 -12.45
N SER A 49 24.23 3.80 -13.15
CA SER A 49 25.48 4.50 -13.47
C SER A 49 26.16 5.14 -12.25
N LEU A 50 25.42 5.45 -11.19
CA LEU A 50 25.93 6.17 -10.02
C LEU A 50 26.84 5.30 -9.13
N PRO A 51 27.77 5.91 -8.36
CA PRO A 51 28.46 5.20 -7.29
C PRO A 51 27.46 4.69 -6.24
N LEU A 52 27.80 3.59 -5.55
CA LEU A 52 26.95 3.08 -4.46
C LEU A 52 27.03 4.03 -3.25
N PRO A 53 25.92 4.62 -2.78
CA PRO A 53 25.95 5.48 -1.60
C PRO A 53 26.28 4.70 -0.32
N ALA A 54 26.65 5.40 0.76
CA ALA A 54 26.92 4.77 2.07
C ALA A 54 25.71 4.01 2.65
N SER A 55 24.49 4.41 2.28
CA SER A 55 23.26 3.69 2.61
C SER A 55 23.13 2.34 1.88
N GLY A 56 23.95 2.09 0.85
CA GLY A 56 23.83 0.96 -0.06
C GLY A 56 22.55 0.98 -0.92
N ARG A 57 21.90 2.14 -1.06
CA ARG A 57 20.60 2.28 -1.74
C ARG A 57 20.71 3.30 -2.88
N ARG A 58 20.53 2.85 -4.13
CA ARG A 58 20.29 3.73 -5.28
C ARG A 58 18.80 3.74 -5.56
N GLU A 59 18.17 4.85 -5.24
CA GLU A 59 16.71 4.93 -5.26
C GLU A 59 16.24 6.28 -5.79
N SER A 60 15.10 6.24 -6.47
CA SER A 60 14.38 7.44 -6.90
C SER A 60 12.92 7.36 -6.49
N LEU A 61 12.42 8.50 -6.06
CA LEU A 61 11.00 8.66 -5.77
C LEU A 61 10.25 8.95 -7.08
N ILE A 62 9.21 8.17 -7.37
CA ILE A 62 8.26 8.50 -8.42
C ILE A 62 7.17 9.37 -7.77
N ALA A 63 7.27 10.68 -7.97
CA ALA A 63 6.37 11.66 -7.36
C ALA A 63 5.42 12.24 -8.40
N HIS A 64 4.15 12.40 -8.02
CA HIS A 64 3.19 13.11 -8.83
C HIS A 64 3.51 14.63 -8.83
N PRO A 65 3.29 15.37 -9.93
CA PRO A 65 3.58 16.82 -9.98
C PRO A 65 2.87 17.67 -8.91
N ASN A 66 1.67 17.25 -8.49
CA ASN A 66 0.91 17.87 -7.39
C ASN A 66 1.27 17.33 -6.00
N ALA A 67 2.35 16.54 -5.87
CA ALA A 67 2.77 16.03 -4.59
C ALA A 67 3.16 17.15 -3.63
N ARG A 68 2.83 16.97 -2.35
CA ARG A 68 3.19 17.92 -1.30
C ARG A 68 4.69 17.82 -1.06
N GLU A 69 5.38 18.96 -1.01
CA GLU A 69 6.84 19.00 -0.83
C GLU A 69 7.30 18.29 0.44
N PHE A 70 6.57 18.47 1.55
CA PHE A 70 6.88 17.86 2.84
C PHE A 70 6.44 16.38 2.96
N ALA A 71 5.64 15.88 2.02
CA ALA A 71 5.10 14.52 2.02
C ALA A 71 4.91 14.01 0.58
N PRO A 72 6.00 13.79 -0.18
CA PRO A 72 5.91 13.51 -1.60
C PRO A 72 5.52 12.04 -1.86
N GLY A 73 4.62 11.84 -2.82
CA GLY A 73 4.12 10.53 -3.22
C GLY A 73 3.58 10.52 -4.66
N MET A 74 3.30 9.33 -5.17
CA MET A 74 2.62 9.16 -6.46
C MET A 74 1.10 9.34 -6.29
N ALA A 75 0.59 9.15 -5.07
CA ALA A 75 -0.72 9.59 -4.60
C ALA A 75 -0.57 10.22 -3.19
N PRO A 76 -1.56 10.98 -2.67
CA PRO A 76 -1.43 11.68 -1.40
C PRO A 76 -0.99 10.82 -0.20
N GLY A 77 -1.40 9.54 -0.16
CA GLY A 77 -1.03 8.59 0.89
C GLY A 77 -0.07 7.47 0.46
N ILE A 78 0.40 7.49 -0.80
CA ILE A 78 1.16 6.38 -1.39
C ILE A 78 2.45 6.88 -2.03
N GLN A 79 3.58 6.44 -1.48
CA GLN A 79 4.88 6.59 -2.10
C GLN A 79 5.15 5.42 -3.05
N VAL A 80 5.76 5.66 -4.22
CA VAL A 80 6.37 4.60 -5.03
C VAL A 80 7.84 4.92 -5.22
N ARG A 81 8.70 3.98 -4.85
CA ARG A 81 10.16 4.11 -4.96
C ARG A 81 10.72 3.08 -5.93
N LEU A 82 11.50 3.56 -6.89
CA LEU A 82 12.30 2.72 -7.79
C LEU A 82 13.67 2.51 -7.16
N SER A 83 14.06 1.25 -6.97
CA SER A 83 15.32 0.88 -6.29
C SER A 83 16.18 -0.03 -7.16
N VAL A 84 17.49 0.21 -7.22
CA VAL A 84 18.43 -0.55 -8.05
C VAL A 84 19.64 -1.03 -7.23
N LEU A 85 19.96 -2.33 -7.33
CA LEU A 85 21.23 -2.92 -6.88
C LEU A 85 21.91 -3.66 -8.04
N LYS A 86 23.23 -3.46 -8.21
CA LYS A 86 24.06 -4.24 -9.13
C LYS A 86 24.38 -5.62 -8.55
N PRO A 87 24.78 -6.59 -9.38
CA PRO A 87 25.25 -7.89 -8.92
C PRO A 87 26.27 -7.78 -7.78
N GLY A 88 26.02 -8.50 -6.68
CA GLY A 88 26.89 -8.52 -5.51
C GLY A 88 26.71 -7.33 -4.54
N GLU A 89 25.91 -6.32 -4.88
CA GLU A 89 25.66 -5.19 -3.98
C GLU A 89 24.62 -5.50 -2.90
N ARG A 90 24.73 -4.80 -1.77
CA ARG A 90 23.84 -4.91 -0.61
C ARG A 90 23.47 -3.53 -0.08
N SER A 91 22.23 -3.36 0.36
CA SER A 91 21.82 -2.19 1.13
C SER A 91 22.27 -2.28 2.59
N ALA A 92 22.64 -1.15 3.19
CA ALA A 92 22.79 -1.10 4.65
C ALA A 92 21.45 -1.43 5.33
N PRO A 93 21.47 -2.03 6.54
CA PRO A 93 20.27 -2.21 7.35
C PRO A 93 19.48 -0.92 7.49
N PHE A 94 18.16 -1.03 7.49
CA PHE A 94 17.26 0.11 7.64
C PHE A 94 15.99 -0.30 8.34
N ARG A 95 15.40 0.62 9.09
CA ARG A 95 14.09 0.45 9.72
C ARG A 95 13.35 1.78 9.70
N HIS A 96 12.04 1.71 9.54
CA HIS A 96 11.16 2.87 9.60
C HIS A 96 9.75 2.43 9.96
N ASN A 97 8.90 3.33 10.43
CA ASN A 97 7.55 2.99 10.91
C ASN A 97 6.48 2.94 9.79
N ALA A 98 6.87 2.97 8.52
CA ALA A 98 5.96 2.73 7.41
C ALA A 98 5.86 1.22 7.10
N THR A 99 4.74 0.81 6.54
CA THR A 99 4.59 -0.54 5.94
C THR A 99 4.86 -0.48 4.46
N GLU A 100 5.41 -1.54 3.88
CA GLU A 100 5.76 -1.56 2.46
C GLU A 100 5.17 -2.77 1.71
N VAL A 101 4.83 -2.56 0.44
CA VAL A 101 4.63 -3.60 -0.57
C VAL A 101 5.77 -3.50 -1.56
N ASN A 102 6.49 -4.60 -1.76
CA ASN A 102 7.63 -4.65 -2.67
C ASN A 102 7.30 -5.53 -3.87
N PHE A 103 7.71 -5.09 -5.05
CA PHE A 103 7.53 -5.80 -6.31
C PHE A 103 8.80 -5.78 -7.12
N CYS A 104 9.34 -6.95 -7.45
CA CYS A 104 10.56 -7.04 -8.28
C CYS A 104 10.18 -6.95 -9.76
N ILE A 105 10.68 -5.92 -10.46
CA ILE A 105 10.36 -5.71 -11.90
C ILE A 105 11.46 -6.18 -12.85
N ARG A 106 12.68 -6.43 -12.34
CA ARG A 106 13.82 -7.01 -13.08
C ARG A 106 14.78 -7.72 -12.11
N GLY A 107 15.36 -8.82 -12.58
CA GLY A 107 16.40 -9.55 -11.86
C GLY A 107 15.88 -10.37 -10.68
N GLN A 108 16.71 -10.47 -9.64
CA GLN A 108 16.46 -11.28 -8.45
C GLN A 108 17.23 -10.75 -7.23
N GLY A 109 16.98 -11.34 -6.08
CA GLY A 109 17.76 -11.07 -4.88
C GLY A 109 17.23 -11.75 -3.64
N VAL A 110 17.78 -11.32 -2.51
CA VAL A 110 17.32 -11.71 -1.18
C VAL A 110 17.00 -10.46 -0.39
N THR A 111 15.83 -10.42 0.24
CA THR A 111 15.56 -9.49 1.34
C THR A 111 15.68 -10.25 2.66
N ASP A 112 16.36 -9.65 3.63
CA ASP A 112 16.46 -10.14 5.00
C ASP A 112 15.63 -9.19 5.86
N VAL A 113 14.56 -9.70 6.46
CA VAL A 113 13.65 -8.94 7.32
C VAL A 113 13.74 -9.54 8.72
N SER A 114 14.61 -8.95 9.56
CA SER A 114 14.90 -9.39 10.92
C SER A 114 15.19 -10.90 11.03
N GLY A 115 16.07 -11.41 10.16
CA GLY A 115 16.48 -12.81 10.11
C GLY A 115 15.60 -13.69 9.21
N GLN A 116 14.39 -13.25 8.86
CA GLN A 116 13.57 -13.93 7.85
C GLN A 116 14.09 -13.56 6.45
N LYS A 117 14.74 -14.53 5.78
CA LYS A 117 15.22 -14.35 4.41
C LYS A 117 14.15 -14.74 3.40
N VAL A 118 13.89 -13.85 2.45
CA VAL A 118 13.03 -14.09 1.30
C VAL A 118 13.87 -13.94 0.04
N ALA A 119 14.10 -15.07 -0.64
CA ALA A 119 14.64 -15.06 -2.00
C ALA A 119 13.50 -14.71 -2.96
N PHE A 120 13.69 -13.69 -3.79
CA PHE A 120 12.70 -13.20 -4.73
C PHE A 120 13.30 -13.09 -6.13
N LYS A 121 12.42 -13.14 -7.13
CA LYS A 121 12.76 -12.90 -8.53
C LYS A 121 11.73 -12.00 -9.20
N GLN A 122 11.97 -11.67 -10.46
CA GLN A 122 11.06 -10.86 -11.27
C GLN A 122 9.59 -11.34 -11.13
N TYR A 123 8.74 -10.37 -10.83
CA TYR A 123 7.31 -10.41 -10.56
C TYR A 123 6.87 -11.03 -9.23
N ASP A 124 7.81 -11.36 -8.34
CA ASP A 124 7.46 -11.69 -6.96
C ASP A 124 7.03 -10.44 -6.18
N VAL A 125 6.08 -10.64 -5.26
CA VAL A 125 5.56 -9.62 -4.33
C VAL A 125 5.82 -10.05 -2.89
N TRP A 126 6.15 -9.10 -2.01
CA TRP A 126 6.18 -9.34 -0.56
C TRP A 126 5.90 -8.06 0.23
N ASN A 127 5.49 -8.20 1.50
CA ASN A 127 5.33 -7.07 2.40
C ASN A 127 6.50 -6.92 3.38
N HIS A 128 6.77 -5.66 3.77
CA HIS A 128 7.56 -5.36 4.96
C HIS A 128 6.63 -4.84 6.07
N PRO A 129 6.57 -5.52 7.22
CA PRO A 129 5.92 -4.99 8.43
C PRO A 129 6.57 -3.69 8.89
N SER A 130 5.76 -2.85 9.55
CA SER A 130 6.24 -1.59 10.11
C SER A 130 7.33 -1.83 11.16
N TYR A 131 8.30 -0.92 11.21
CA TYR A 131 9.34 -0.84 12.24
C TYR A 131 10.12 -2.14 12.46
N THR A 132 10.28 -2.91 11.39
CA THR A 132 11.07 -4.15 11.38
C THR A 132 12.35 -3.92 10.57
N PRO A 133 13.54 -4.15 11.14
CA PRO A 133 14.81 -4.02 10.41
C PRO A 133 14.88 -4.91 9.17
N TYR A 134 15.33 -4.33 8.05
CA TYR A 134 15.56 -5.07 6.81
C TYR A 134 16.82 -4.67 6.06
N SER A 135 17.29 -5.55 5.16
CA SER A 135 18.30 -5.25 4.15
C SER A 135 18.07 -6.06 2.88
N HIS A 136 18.59 -5.57 1.75
CA HIS A 136 18.48 -6.22 0.45
C HIS A 136 19.85 -6.58 -0.09
N TYR A 137 19.93 -7.71 -0.78
CA TYR A 137 21.13 -8.20 -1.44
C TYR A 137 20.80 -8.66 -2.86
N ASN A 138 21.62 -8.27 -3.83
CA ASN A 138 21.55 -8.81 -5.18
C ASN A 138 22.52 -9.99 -5.30
N ASP A 139 21.98 -11.20 -5.22
CA ASP A 139 22.69 -12.47 -5.41
C ASP A 139 22.65 -12.97 -6.87
N GLY A 140 22.06 -12.20 -7.77
CA GLY A 140 21.91 -12.51 -9.19
C GLY A 140 23.07 -12.01 -10.04
N ARG A 141 22.89 -12.14 -11.37
CA ARG A 141 23.84 -11.68 -12.39
C ARG A 141 23.35 -10.47 -13.20
N ASP A 142 22.10 -10.07 -13.01
CA ASP A 142 21.48 -8.89 -13.63
C ASP A 142 21.24 -7.80 -12.56
N LEU A 143 20.87 -6.60 -12.97
CA LEU A 143 20.35 -5.58 -12.06
C LEU A 143 19.12 -6.11 -11.31
N GLN A 144 19.10 -5.91 -10.01
CA GLN A 144 17.91 -6.06 -9.19
C GLN A 144 17.17 -4.74 -9.22
N VAL A 145 15.95 -4.73 -9.77
CA VAL A 145 15.11 -3.54 -9.83
C VAL A 145 13.78 -3.82 -9.14
N ARG A 146 13.39 -2.92 -8.23
CA ARG A 146 12.18 -3.06 -7.42
C ARG A 146 11.37 -1.77 -7.40
N LEU A 147 10.05 -1.92 -7.40
CA LEU A 147 9.10 -0.90 -6.99
C LEU A 147 8.67 -1.18 -5.55
N THR A 148 8.80 -0.18 -4.69
CA THR A 148 8.37 -0.25 -3.28
C THR A 148 7.28 0.77 -3.04
N TYR A 149 6.10 0.30 -2.62
CA TYR A 149 4.94 1.10 -2.26
C TYR A 149 4.89 1.28 -0.75
N SER A 150 4.79 2.50 -0.24
CA SER A 150 4.79 2.74 1.21
C SER A 150 3.84 3.86 1.63
N ASN A 151 3.39 3.84 2.89
CA ASN A 151 2.55 4.89 3.48
C ASN A 151 3.38 6.02 4.11
N VAL A 152 4.65 6.16 3.70
CA VAL A 152 5.56 7.23 4.14
C VAL A 152 4.94 8.63 4.03
N PRO A 153 4.32 9.05 2.90
CA PRO A 153 3.76 10.40 2.80
C PRO A 153 2.63 10.65 3.80
N LEU A 154 1.84 9.64 4.16
CA LEU A 154 0.83 9.79 5.23
C LEU A 154 1.50 10.05 6.58
N LEU A 155 2.55 9.30 6.92
CA LEU A 155 3.29 9.48 8.18
C LEU A 155 4.05 10.80 8.23
N GLN A 156 4.61 11.24 7.09
CA GLN A 156 5.23 12.56 6.97
C GLN A 156 4.19 13.68 7.10
N PHE A 157 3.01 13.51 6.51
CA PHE A 157 1.93 14.50 6.61
C PHE A 157 1.46 14.70 8.06
N MET A 158 1.52 13.64 8.86
CA MET A 158 1.21 13.69 10.29
C MET A 158 2.42 14.05 11.17
N ASP A 159 3.58 14.35 10.59
CA ASP A 159 4.84 14.60 11.29
C ASP A 159 5.28 13.48 12.26
N VAL A 160 4.97 12.22 11.92
CA VAL A 160 5.30 11.03 12.74
C VAL A 160 6.10 9.96 11.96
N TYR A 161 6.71 10.29 10.84
CA TYR A 161 7.60 9.37 10.14
C TYR A 161 8.95 9.24 10.85
N VAL A 162 9.27 8.05 11.33
CA VAL A 162 10.49 7.76 12.10
C VAL A 162 11.34 6.76 11.33
N THR A 163 12.65 7.02 11.28
CA THR A 163 13.64 6.16 10.62
C THR A 163 14.81 5.85 11.54
N ASP A 164 15.43 4.71 11.29
CA ASP A 164 16.66 4.25 11.92
C ASP A 164 17.57 3.72 10.80
N GLY A 165 18.68 4.42 10.58
CA GLY A 165 19.63 4.16 9.51
C GLY A 165 20.65 3.06 9.81
N GLN A 166 20.72 2.60 11.06
CA GLN A 166 21.68 1.59 11.52
C GLN A 166 21.05 0.66 12.57
N PRO A 167 19.88 0.06 12.29
CA PRO A 167 19.26 -0.85 13.25
C PRO A 167 20.07 -2.14 13.39
N SER A 168 19.99 -2.76 14.57
CA SER A 168 20.42 -4.16 14.72
C SER A 168 19.45 -5.09 14.00
N MET A 169 19.98 -6.07 13.26
CA MET A 169 19.19 -7.10 12.57
C MET A 169 18.70 -8.22 13.51
N ASP A 170 19.20 -8.28 14.75
CA ASP A 170 18.88 -9.34 15.73
C ASP A 170 17.59 -9.07 16.53
N ALA A 171 16.88 -7.97 16.25
CA ALA A 171 15.65 -7.63 16.94
C ALA A 171 14.58 -8.68 16.63
N ARG A 172 14.29 -9.57 17.58
CA ARG A 172 13.15 -10.48 17.50
C ARG A 172 11.86 -9.67 17.48
N VAL A 173 11.30 -9.46 16.29
CA VAL A 173 9.96 -8.91 16.11
C VAL A 173 8.98 -10.06 16.28
N GLY A 174 8.63 -10.36 17.52
CA GLY A 174 7.46 -11.16 17.85
C GLY A 174 6.53 -10.33 18.71
N THR A 175 5.25 -10.72 18.79
CA THR A 175 4.36 -10.28 19.86
C THR A 175 4.95 -10.82 21.17
N GLY A 176 5.90 -10.08 21.76
CA GLY A 176 6.45 -10.43 23.06
C GLY A 176 5.28 -10.62 24.01
N GLN A 177 5.22 -11.77 24.68
CA GLN A 177 4.34 -11.88 25.84
C GLN A 177 4.90 -10.88 26.84
N HIS A 178 4.24 -9.74 27.00
CA HIS A 178 4.47 -8.92 28.17
C HIS A 178 4.23 -9.83 29.37
N GLU A 179 5.26 -10.05 30.19
CA GLU A 179 5.07 -10.67 31.49
C GLU A 179 3.98 -9.87 32.19
N ALA A 180 2.82 -10.49 32.41
CA ALA A 180 1.73 -9.84 33.12
C ALA A 180 2.29 -9.39 34.46
N SER A 181 2.30 -8.08 34.72
CA SER A 181 2.73 -7.60 36.01
C SER A 181 1.75 -8.11 37.06
N ASP A 182 2.26 -8.87 38.03
CA ASP A 182 1.48 -9.32 39.19
C ASP A 182 1.26 -8.22 40.22
N ASP A 183 1.70 -6.98 39.94
CA ASP A 183 1.44 -5.83 40.81
C ASP A 183 -0.04 -5.41 40.72
N PRO A 184 -0.86 -5.62 41.76
CA PRO A 184 -2.28 -5.28 41.74
C PRO A 184 -2.51 -3.78 41.58
N ARG A 185 -1.52 -2.91 41.88
CA ARG A 185 -1.63 -1.45 41.69
C ARG A 185 -1.63 -1.04 40.22
N ARG A 186 -1.22 -1.94 39.32
CA ARG A 186 -1.21 -1.72 37.87
C ARG A 186 -2.48 -2.24 37.19
N ARG A 187 -3.45 -2.74 37.96
CA ARG A 187 -4.73 -3.24 37.45
C ARG A 187 -5.84 -2.35 37.98
N ASN A 188 -6.60 -1.73 37.08
CA ASN A 188 -7.82 -1.04 37.42
C ASN A 188 -8.88 -2.08 37.83
N PRO A 189 -9.44 -2.00 39.04
CA PRO A 189 -10.38 -3.01 39.53
C PRO A 189 -11.73 -3.01 38.80
N PHE A 190 -12.03 -1.95 38.04
CA PHE A 190 -13.33 -1.78 37.37
C PHE A 190 -13.35 -2.34 35.94
N GLY A 191 -12.19 -2.59 35.33
CA GLY A 191 -12.10 -3.14 33.97
C GLY A 191 -12.81 -2.29 32.90
N ILE A 192 -13.24 -2.96 31.83
CA ILE A 192 -14.06 -2.36 30.76
C ILE A 192 -15.54 -2.55 31.14
N PHE A 193 -16.34 -1.48 31.12
CA PHE A 193 -17.76 -1.54 31.48
C PHE A 193 -18.62 -0.63 30.59
N PRO A 194 -19.91 -0.99 30.36
CA PRO A 194 -20.82 -0.20 29.55
C PRO A 194 -21.32 1.05 30.26
N ILE A 195 -21.56 2.10 29.48
CA ILE A 195 -22.18 3.36 29.93
C ILE A 195 -23.48 3.68 29.19
N THR A 196 -23.80 2.96 28.12
CA THR A 196 -25.00 3.18 27.30
C THR A 196 -25.57 1.85 26.78
N ASP A 197 -26.87 1.85 26.49
CA ASP A 197 -27.60 0.68 25.96
C ASP A 197 -27.22 0.33 24.51
N ASP A 198 -26.64 1.29 23.77
CA ASP A 198 -26.17 1.12 22.39
C ASP A 198 -24.71 0.63 22.29
N GLY A 199 -24.09 0.26 23.41
CA GLY A 199 -22.80 -0.43 23.44
C GLY A 199 -21.58 0.45 23.69
N GLY A 200 -21.75 1.69 24.15
CA GLY A 200 -20.65 2.54 24.61
C GLY A 200 -19.96 1.97 25.85
N LEU A 201 -18.63 1.85 25.81
CA LEU A 201 -17.80 1.28 26.88
C LEU A 201 -16.76 2.31 27.36
N LEU A 202 -16.44 2.29 28.66
CA LEU A 202 -15.24 2.93 29.20
C LEU A 202 -14.12 1.90 29.39
N MET A 203 -12.88 2.28 29.05
CA MET A 203 -11.70 1.42 29.09
C MET A 203 -10.61 2.02 30.01
N PRO A 204 -9.95 1.22 30.86
CA PRO A 204 -8.92 1.71 31.75
C PRO A 204 -7.59 1.96 31.01
N TYR A 205 -6.76 2.85 31.56
CA TYR A 205 -5.53 3.32 30.91
C TYR A 205 -4.58 2.17 30.53
N GLU A 206 -4.39 1.18 31.40
CA GLU A 206 -3.49 0.05 31.14
C GLU A 206 -3.93 -0.83 29.97
N THR A 207 -5.22 -0.86 29.64
CA THR A 207 -5.73 -1.53 28.43
C THR A 207 -5.62 -0.62 27.22
N LEU A 208 -5.89 0.68 27.39
CA LEU A 208 -5.75 1.71 26.34
C LEU A 208 -4.32 1.76 25.78
N ILE A 209 -3.30 1.71 26.64
CA ILE A 209 -1.89 1.76 26.21
C ILE A 209 -1.31 0.39 25.83
N ASN A 210 -2.09 -0.68 25.97
CA ASN A 210 -1.69 -2.05 25.63
C ASN A 210 -2.76 -2.72 24.77
N PRO A 211 -3.02 -2.20 23.56
CA PRO A 211 -3.95 -2.85 22.64
C PRO A 211 -3.46 -4.25 22.27
N THR A 212 -4.38 -5.13 21.89
CA THR A 212 -4.04 -6.49 21.45
C THR A 212 -3.02 -6.45 20.33
N ALA A 213 -1.84 -6.98 20.58
CA ALA A 213 -0.78 -7.09 19.58
C ALA A 213 -1.18 -8.12 18.51
N VAL A 214 -1.05 -7.74 17.24
CA VAL A 214 -1.25 -8.62 16.10
C VAL A 214 0.11 -8.94 15.50
N ASP A 215 0.40 -10.24 15.36
CA ASP A 215 1.64 -10.70 14.73
C ASP A 215 1.61 -10.39 13.23
N SER A 216 2.47 -9.46 12.81
CA SER A 216 2.59 -8.99 11.43
C SER A 216 3.95 -9.39 10.88
N ARG A 217 3.97 -10.43 10.03
CA ARG A 217 5.18 -11.00 9.45
C ARG A 217 5.33 -10.63 7.98
N THR A 218 6.53 -10.80 7.45
CA THR A 218 6.76 -10.77 6.01
C THR A 218 6.19 -12.01 5.35
N LEU A 219 5.34 -11.81 4.34
CA LEU A 219 4.76 -12.83 3.49
C LEU A 219 5.30 -12.67 2.07
N HIS A 220 5.61 -13.78 1.41
CA HIS A 220 6.14 -13.82 0.05
C HIS A 220 5.16 -14.51 -0.89
N PHE A 221 4.87 -13.84 -2.00
CA PHE A 221 3.98 -14.29 -3.05
C PHE A 221 4.80 -14.47 -4.33
N ALA A 222 5.40 -15.66 -4.46
CA ALA A 222 6.23 -16.00 -5.61
C ALA A 222 5.41 -16.09 -6.90
N TRP A 223 5.86 -15.43 -7.97
CA TRP A 223 5.13 -15.33 -9.24
C TRP A 223 4.80 -16.70 -9.83
N ASP A 224 5.75 -17.65 -9.81
CA ASP A 224 5.54 -19.02 -10.30
C ASP A 224 4.40 -19.76 -9.59
N LYS A 225 4.09 -19.37 -8.35
CA LYS A 225 2.96 -19.93 -7.59
C LYS A 225 1.68 -19.15 -7.85
N VAL A 226 1.77 -17.84 -8.05
CA VAL A 226 0.63 -16.95 -8.30
C VAL A 226 0.07 -17.14 -9.70
N LYS A 227 0.93 -17.12 -10.72
CA LYS A 227 0.53 -17.15 -12.13
C LYS A 227 -0.42 -18.31 -12.45
N PRO A 228 -0.15 -19.58 -12.07
CA PRO A 228 -1.06 -20.68 -12.37
C PRO A 228 -2.41 -20.58 -11.66
N GLN A 229 -2.52 -19.83 -10.55
CA GLN A 229 -3.82 -19.57 -9.91
C GLN A 229 -4.58 -18.48 -10.66
N LEU A 230 -3.86 -17.45 -11.10
CA LEU A 230 -4.43 -16.33 -11.83
C LEU A 230 -4.91 -16.75 -13.22
N ASP A 231 -4.14 -17.56 -13.94
CA ASP A 231 -4.50 -18.08 -15.27
C ASP A 231 -5.85 -18.84 -15.25
N LYS A 232 -6.20 -19.48 -14.12
CA LYS A 232 -7.51 -20.15 -13.96
C LYS A 232 -8.70 -19.20 -14.08
N LEU A 233 -8.52 -17.91 -13.79
CA LEU A 233 -9.59 -16.91 -13.88
C LEU A 233 -10.03 -16.64 -15.32
N GLU A 234 -9.23 -17.05 -16.31
CA GLU A 234 -9.66 -17.06 -17.70
C GLU A 234 -10.91 -17.94 -17.91
N ALA A 235 -10.96 -19.09 -17.23
CA ALA A 235 -12.06 -20.05 -17.34
C ALA A 235 -13.41 -19.52 -16.83
N LEU A 236 -13.43 -18.35 -16.19
CA LEU A 236 -14.69 -17.68 -15.80
C LEU A 236 -15.51 -17.24 -17.02
N GLY A 237 -14.91 -17.16 -18.21
CA GLY A 237 -15.62 -16.89 -19.46
C GLY A 237 -16.19 -15.47 -19.55
N LYS A 238 -16.84 -15.15 -20.67
CA LYS A 238 -17.35 -13.80 -20.98
C LYS A 238 -18.53 -13.34 -20.12
N ASP A 239 -19.28 -14.27 -19.55
CA ASP A 239 -20.50 -13.99 -18.77
C ASP A 239 -20.19 -13.61 -17.30
N TYR A 240 -18.92 -13.75 -16.87
CA TYR A 240 -18.49 -13.32 -15.55
C TYR A 240 -18.40 -11.79 -15.47
N VAL A 241 -19.25 -11.19 -14.62
CA VAL A 241 -19.37 -9.74 -14.44
C VAL A 241 -18.26 -9.16 -13.55
N GLY A 242 -17.57 -10.00 -12.77
CA GLY A 242 -16.60 -9.56 -11.78
C GLY A 242 -15.21 -9.29 -12.36
N ARG A 243 -14.30 -8.82 -11.50
CA ARG A 243 -12.89 -8.66 -11.85
C ARG A 243 -12.14 -10.00 -11.77
N ARG A 244 -11.24 -10.23 -12.72
CA ARG A 244 -10.39 -11.42 -12.80
C ARG A 244 -9.06 -11.15 -12.07
N LEU A 245 -9.13 -11.09 -10.74
CA LEU A 245 -7.98 -10.80 -9.90
C LEU A 245 -8.00 -11.62 -8.61
N TYR A 246 -6.83 -11.74 -8.00
CA TYR A 246 -6.69 -12.19 -6.61
C TYR A 246 -5.97 -11.13 -5.79
N MET A 247 -6.36 -11.01 -4.53
CA MET A 247 -5.68 -10.19 -3.55
C MET A 247 -4.58 -10.98 -2.84
N TYR A 248 -3.43 -10.37 -2.63
CA TYR A 248 -2.40 -10.85 -1.72
C TYR A 248 -2.84 -10.60 -0.28
N TYR A 249 -3.58 -11.54 0.28
CA TYR A 249 -4.15 -11.39 1.62
C TYR A 249 -3.12 -11.72 2.71
N ASN A 250 -2.95 -10.79 3.65
CA ASN A 250 -2.23 -10.98 4.90
C ASN A 250 -3.26 -11.16 6.04
N PRO A 251 -3.33 -12.35 6.68
CA PRO A 251 -4.26 -12.62 7.76
C PRO A 251 -4.18 -11.63 8.95
N ALA A 252 -3.03 -10.98 9.16
CA ALA A 252 -2.85 -9.96 10.19
C ALA A 252 -3.77 -8.73 9.98
N THR A 253 -4.29 -8.52 8.77
CA THR A 253 -5.19 -7.41 8.46
C THR A 253 -6.67 -7.72 8.73
N GLY A 254 -7.02 -8.99 8.98
CA GLY A 254 -8.38 -9.41 9.31
C GLY A 254 -9.44 -8.83 8.35
N ARG A 255 -10.48 -8.22 8.93
CA ARG A 255 -11.62 -7.66 8.17
C ARG A 255 -11.25 -6.53 7.19
N PHE A 256 -10.04 -5.99 7.26
CA PHE A 256 -9.61 -4.87 6.43
C PHE A 256 -9.04 -5.32 5.07
N ASN A 257 -8.86 -6.62 4.83
CA ASN A 257 -8.52 -7.19 3.53
C ASN A 257 -7.30 -6.52 2.88
N GLY A 258 -6.12 -6.62 3.51
CA GLY A 258 -4.88 -6.01 3.04
C GLY A 258 -3.72 -6.99 2.92
N ILE A 259 -2.68 -6.56 2.20
CA ILE A 259 -1.33 -7.16 2.27
C ILE A 259 -0.53 -6.49 3.41
N THR A 260 -0.84 -5.22 3.68
CA THR A 260 -0.44 -4.47 4.87
C THR A 260 -1.68 -3.79 5.48
N PRO A 261 -1.60 -3.25 6.71
CA PRO A 261 -2.67 -2.43 7.29
C PRO A 261 -3.07 -1.21 6.44
N ASN A 262 -2.17 -0.71 5.58
CA ASN A 262 -2.43 0.47 4.76
C ASN A 262 -2.81 0.13 3.33
N PHE A 263 -2.37 -1.02 2.81
CA PHE A 263 -2.50 -1.36 1.41
C PHE A 263 -3.09 -2.73 1.20
N PHE A 264 -3.98 -2.81 0.21
CA PHE A 264 -4.20 -4.06 -0.47
C PHE A 264 -3.37 -4.08 -1.75
N ALA A 265 -2.98 -5.28 -2.16
CA ALA A 265 -2.32 -5.49 -3.44
C ALA A 265 -3.03 -6.63 -4.17
N THR A 266 -3.39 -6.42 -5.43
CA THR A 266 -3.98 -7.47 -6.27
C THR A 266 -3.12 -7.75 -7.47
N MET A 267 -3.16 -8.99 -7.89
CA MET A 267 -2.66 -9.42 -9.18
C MET A 267 -3.86 -9.72 -10.08
N THR A 268 -3.92 -9.03 -11.23
CA THR A 268 -5.04 -9.13 -12.17
C THR A 268 -4.58 -9.80 -13.46
N ILE A 269 -5.46 -10.60 -14.06
CA ILE A 269 -5.38 -11.01 -15.46
C ILE A 269 -6.57 -10.40 -16.20
N ARG A 270 -6.30 -9.66 -17.27
CA ARG A 270 -7.35 -9.14 -18.14
C ARG A 270 -7.20 -9.80 -19.52
N PRO A 271 -8.14 -10.68 -19.91
CA PRO A 271 -8.15 -11.27 -21.24
C PRO A 271 -8.25 -10.21 -22.34
N PRO A 272 -7.82 -10.52 -23.58
CA PRO A 272 -7.94 -9.62 -24.71
C PRO A 272 -9.35 -9.06 -24.90
N LYS A 273 -9.43 -7.80 -25.33
CA LYS A 273 -10.65 -7.09 -25.77
C LYS A 273 -11.72 -7.00 -24.67
N ILE A 274 -11.29 -7.06 -23.42
CA ILE A 274 -12.15 -6.76 -22.26
C ILE A 274 -12.15 -5.26 -22.02
N ILE A 275 -13.35 -4.71 -21.86
CA ILE A 275 -13.59 -3.37 -21.34
C ILE A 275 -14.31 -3.53 -20.00
N ASP A 276 -13.63 -3.13 -18.93
CA ASP A 276 -14.18 -3.15 -17.60
C ASP A 276 -15.30 -2.11 -17.44
N ARG A 277 -16.36 -2.42 -16.68
CA ARG A 277 -17.39 -1.43 -16.32
C ARG A 277 -16.80 -0.29 -15.47
N PRO A 278 -17.24 0.97 -15.66
CA PRO A 278 -16.81 2.11 -14.86
C PRO A 278 -17.37 2.07 -13.44
N HIS A 279 -16.53 2.46 -12.50
CA HIS A 279 -16.82 2.51 -11.07
C HIS A 279 -16.00 3.64 -10.41
N ARG A 280 -16.23 3.92 -9.12
CA ARG A 280 -15.38 4.84 -8.35
C ARG A 280 -15.27 4.42 -6.90
N HIS A 281 -14.17 4.83 -6.28
CA HIS A 281 -13.90 4.63 -4.87
C HIS A 281 -12.96 5.71 -4.35
N VAL A 282 -13.00 6.00 -3.06
CA VAL A 282 -12.13 7.04 -2.47
C VAL A 282 -10.66 6.61 -2.37
N SER A 283 -10.39 5.30 -2.37
CA SER A 283 -9.02 4.80 -2.36
C SER A 283 -8.28 5.23 -3.62
N ALA A 284 -6.99 5.56 -3.48
CA ALA A 284 -6.12 5.83 -4.61
C ALA A 284 -5.53 4.53 -5.14
N ALA A 285 -5.59 4.30 -6.45
CA ALA A 285 -5.04 3.10 -7.09
C ALA A 285 -3.86 3.38 -8.00
N ILE A 286 -2.80 2.59 -7.84
CA ILE A 286 -1.62 2.61 -8.70
C ILE A 286 -1.47 1.23 -9.35
N ASN A 287 -1.37 1.20 -10.67
CA ASN A 287 -1.22 -0.01 -11.47
C ASN A 287 0.16 -0.05 -12.12
N TYR A 288 0.87 -1.17 -11.99
CA TYR A 288 2.02 -1.49 -12.82
C TYR A 288 1.64 -2.60 -13.80
N TYR A 289 1.64 -2.30 -15.08
CA TYR A 289 1.34 -3.26 -16.14
C TYR A 289 2.65 -3.92 -16.55
N PHE A 290 2.74 -5.25 -16.50
CA PHE A 290 3.98 -5.96 -16.87
C PHE A 290 3.81 -6.94 -18.03
N SER A 291 2.62 -6.96 -18.62
CA SER A 291 2.31 -7.69 -19.84
C SER A 291 1.11 -7.06 -20.54
N GLY A 292 1.05 -7.17 -21.86
CA GLY A 292 -0.03 -6.63 -22.70
C GLY A 292 -0.05 -5.11 -22.81
N SER A 293 -1.14 -4.59 -23.37
CA SER A 293 -1.39 -3.16 -23.56
C SER A 293 -2.89 -2.85 -23.54
N GLY A 294 -3.21 -1.58 -23.34
CA GLY A 294 -4.58 -1.14 -23.17
C GLY A 294 -4.70 0.34 -22.85
N TYR A 295 -5.85 0.70 -22.32
CA TYR A 295 -6.11 2.05 -21.85
C TYR A 295 -6.94 2.05 -20.58
N SER A 296 -6.85 3.14 -19.83
CA SER A 296 -7.74 3.44 -18.72
C SER A 296 -8.53 4.70 -19.06
N SER A 297 -9.83 4.68 -18.80
CA SER A 297 -10.65 5.89 -18.80
C SER A 297 -10.76 6.38 -17.37
N VAL A 298 -10.43 7.65 -17.11
CA VAL A 298 -10.46 8.26 -15.77
C VAL A 298 -11.04 9.66 -15.87
N ALA A 299 -12.11 9.91 -15.11
CA ALA A 299 -12.88 11.16 -15.16
C ALA A 299 -13.25 11.59 -16.60
N GLY A 300 -13.56 10.61 -17.47
CA GLY A 300 -13.90 10.82 -18.88
C GLY A 300 -12.70 10.96 -19.84
N ASN A 301 -11.47 11.01 -19.33
CA ASN A 301 -10.26 11.11 -20.14
C ASN A 301 -9.61 9.75 -20.35
N ARG A 302 -8.98 9.52 -21.50
CA ARG A 302 -8.35 8.26 -21.87
C ARG A 302 -6.83 8.34 -21.71
N TYR A 303 -6.25 7.31 -21.11
CA TYR A 303 -4.80 7.17 -20.87
C TYR A 303 -4.33 5.83 -21.38
N GLU A 304 -3.45 5.83 -22.37
CA GLU A 304 -2.84 4.63 -22.94
C GLU A 304 -1.73 4.11 -22.03
N TRP A 305 -1.57 2.79 -21.97
CA TRP A 305 -0.50 2.13 -21.25
C TRP A 305 -0.12 0.80 -21.92
N LYS A 306 1.10 0.36 -21.65
CA LYS A 306 1.67 -0.91 -22.11
C LYS A 306 2.51 -1.58 -21.02
N ALA A 307 2.95 -2.80 -21.27
CA ALA A 307 3.88 -3.52 -20.42
C ALA A 307 5.13 -2.68 -20.09
N GLY A 308 5.39 -2.53 -18.80
CA GLY A 308 6.44 -1.73 -18.20
C GLY A 308 5.98 -0.38 -17.67
N ASP A 309 4.76 0.08 -17.97
CA ASP A 309 4.25 1.37 -17.50
C ASP A 309 3.68 1.29 -16.07
N LEU A 310 3.83 2.39 -15.32
CA LEU A 310 3.24 2.60 -14.00
C LEU A 310 2.22 3.74 -14.06
N MET A 311 1.00 3.54 -13.59
CA MET A 311 -0.08 4.52 -13.69
C MET A 311 -0.76 4.80 -12.36
N LEU A 312 -0.96 6.08 -12.02
CA LEU A 312 -1.99 6.48 -11.05
C LEU A 312 -3.34 6.38 -11.75
N SER A 313 -4.04 5.27 -11.56
CA SER A 313 -5.17 4.88 -12.39
C SER A 313 -6.52 5.27 -11.81
N ALA A 314 -6.58 5.47 -10.49
CA ALA A 314 -7.76 5.98 -9.78
C ALA A 314 -7.33 7.03 -8.75
N PRO A 315 -7.27 8.33 -9.10
CA PRO A 315 -6.96 9.40 -8.17
C PRO A 315 -8.22 9.79 -7.37
N GLY A 316 -8.49 9.06 -6.29
CA GLY A 316 -9.47 9.37 -5.23
C GLY A 316 -10.85 9.87 -5.71
N TRP A 317 -11.86 9.01 -5.66
CA TRP A 317 -13.26 9.30 -6.03
C TRP A 317 -13.52 9.59 -7.52
N ALA A 318 -12.48 9.57 -8.36
CA ALA A 318 -12.60 9.63 -9.81
C ALA A 318 -13.31 8.37 -10.36
N VAL A 319 -14.26 8.58 -11.28
CA VAL A 319 -14.82 7.47 -12.08
C VAL A 319 -13.74 6.91 -12.99
N HIS A 320 -13.54 5.60 -12.98
CA HIS A 320 -12.54 4.95 -13.80
C HIS A 320 -12.89 3.53 -14.23
N ASN A 321 -12.29 3.09 -15.33
CA ASN A 321 -12.25 1.70 -15.79
C ASN A 321 -11.01 1.44 -16.66
N HIS A 322 -10.73 0.16 -16.89
CA HIS A 322 -9.61 -0.31 -17.70
C HIS A 322 -10.10 -1.08 -18.92
N ALA A 323 -9.30 -1.12 -19.96
CA ALA A 323 -9.56 -1.89 -21.16
C ALA A 323 -8.27 -2.50 -21.67
N SER A 324 -8.37 -3.70 -22.22
CA SER A 324 -7.27 -4.42 -22.85
C SER A 324 -7.44 -4.43 -24.36
N TYR A 325 -6.33 -4.39 -25.10
CA TYR A 325 -6.33 -4.60 -26.54
C TYR A 325 -6.25 -6.09 -26.88
N ASP A 326 -5.23 -6.51 -27.63
CA ASP A 326 -5.19 -7.83 -28.25
C ASP A 326 -4.50 -8.90 -27.39
N ASP A 327 -3.73 -8.49 -26.38
CA ASP A 327 -2.96 -9.37 -25.51
C ASP A 327 -3.56 -9.50 -24.12
N TYR A 328 -3.22 -10.61 -23.43
CA TYR A 328 -3.47 -10.72 -22.00
C TYR A 328 -2.66 -9.66 -21.26
N VAL A 329 -3.35 -8.94 -20.38
CA VAL A 329 -2.71 -7.98 -19.49
C VAL A 329 -2.55 -8.60 -18.12
N TYR A 330 -1.33 -8.51 -17.60
CA TYR A 330 -1.04 -8.78 -16.20
C TYR A 330 -0.60 -7.48 -15.53
N GLU A 331 -1.23 -7.17 -14.40
CA GLU A 331 -1.00 -5.94 -13.65
C GLU A 331 -0.96 -6.21 -12.15
N LEU A 332 -0.05 -5.51 -11.47
CA LEU A 332 -0.08 -5.33 -10.03
C LEU A 332 -0.85 -4.03 -9.73
N THR A 333 -1.89 -4.12 -8.90
CA THR A 333 -2.59 -2.94 -8.39
C THR A 333 -2.33 -2.80 -6.90
N VAL A 334 -1.93 -1.61 -6.45
CA VAL A 334 -1.82 -1.27 -5.03
C VAL A 334 -2.76 -0.12 -4.74
N GLN A 335 -3.59 -0.26 -3.70
CA GLN A 335 -4.43 0.84 -3.22
C GLN A 335 -4.47 0.91 -1.70
N ASP A 336 -4.80 2.10 -1.20
CA ASP A 336 -4.90 2.43 0.22
C ASP A 336 -6.26 2.09 0.87
N GLN A 337 -7.01 1.13 0.29
CA GLN A 337 -8.33 0.77 0.77
C GLN A 337 -8.37 0.25 2.23
N PRO A 338 -7.42 -0.56 2.74
CA PRO A 338 -7.58 -1.13 4.09
C PRO A 338 -7.56 -0.05 5.17
N LEU A 339 -6.75 0.99 4.99
CA LEU A 339 -6.76 2.18 5.84
C LEU A 339 -8.12 2.89 5.79
N ASN A 340 -8.69 3.04 4.59
CA ASN A 340 -10.01 3.67 4.43
C ASN A 340 -11.14 2.83 5.05
N ILE A 341 -11.05 1.49 5.03
CA ILE A 341 -12.02 0.63 5.75
C ILE A 341 -11.88 0.84 7.26
N PHE A 342 -10.65 0.90 7.77
CA PHE A 342 -10.39 1.13 9.18
C PHE A 342 -10.99 2.45 9.67
N MET A 343 -10.88 3.51 8.88
CA MET A 343 -11.41 4.83 9.20
C MET A 343 -12.92 5.00 8.92
N GLU A 344 -13.61 3.96 8.43
CA GLU A 344 -14.98 4.05 7.88
C GLU A 344 -15.12 5.12 6.78
N SER A 345 -14.06 5.38 6.03
CA SER A 345 -14.03 6.38 4.97
C SER A 345 -14.13 5.77 3.57
N LEU A 346 -14.04 4.44 3.42
CA LEU A 346 -14.06 3.77 2.10
C LEU A 346 -15.44 3.84 1.43
N LEU A 347 -15.79 5.00 0.90
CA LEU A 347 -16.93 5.16 0.02
C LEU A 347 -16.59 4.53 -1.35
N TRP A 348 -17.51 3.69 -1.84
CA TRP A 348 -17.36 2.93 -3.07
C TRP A 348 -18.67 2.93 -3.85
N GLN A 349 -18.59 3.01 -5.17
CA GLN A 349 -19.73 2.88 -6.07
C GLN A 349 -19.34 1.95 -7.22
N GLU A 350 -19.75 0.68 -7.12
CA GLU A 350 -19.38 -0.39 -8.06
C GLU A 350 -20.11 -0.24 -9.40
N ASP A 351 -21.39 0.11 -9.36
CA ASP A 351 -22.20 0.45 -10.52
C ASP A 351 -22.69 1.89 -10.37
N LEU A 352 -22.39 2.72 -11.36
CA LEU A 352 -22.73 4.15 -11.34
C LEU A 352 -24.24 4.42 -11.35
N HIS A 353 -25.07 3.42 -11.67
CA HIS A 353 -26.54 3.52 -11.58
C HIS A 353 -27.08 3.28 -10.16
N HIS A 354 -26.26 2.76 -9.25
CA HIS A 354 -26.64 2.47 -7.87
C HIS A 354 -25.96 3.41 -6.88
N PRO A 355 -26.55 3.66 -5.69
CA PRO A 355 -25.91 4.49 -4.67
C PRO A 355 -24.54 3.95 -4.24
N ALA A 356 -23.68 4.86 -3.77
CA ALA A 356 -22.43 4.48 -3.12
C ALA A 356 -22.69 3.86 -1.73
N ALA A 357 -21.76 3.02 -1.27
CA ALA A 357 -21.76 2.42 0.06
C ALA A 357 -20.40 2.63 0.75
N VAL A 358 -20.42 2.74 2.08
CA VAL A 358 -19.22 2.79 2.92
C VAL A 358 -18.79 1.36 3.24
N LEU A 359 -17.87 0.81 2.45
CA LEU A 359 -17.48 -0.59 2.57
C LEU A 359 -16.82 -0.89 3.92
N GLY A 360 -17.23 -2.03 4.50
CA GLY A 360 -16.78 -2.49 5.83
C GLY A 360 -17.59 -1.93 7.00
N LYS A 361 -18.39 -0.89 6.76
CA LYS A 361 -19.50 -0.46 7.63
C LYS A 361 -20.85 -0.95 7.10
N GLN A 362 -21.05 -0.83 5.79
CA GLN A 362 -22.18 -1.36 5.05
C GLN A 362 -21.75 -2.61 4.29
N GLU A 363 -22.71 -3.47 3.95
CA GLU A 363 -22.47 -4.62 3.08
C GLU A 363 -21.95 -4.15 1.72
N GLY A 364 -21.08 -4.98 1.13
CA GLY A 364 -20.53 -4.71 -0.20
C GLY A 364 -21.54 -4.97 -1.32
N PHE A 365 -21.06 -4.83 -2.55
CA PHE A 365 -21.88 -5.01 -3.74
C PHE A 365 -21.90 -6.48 -4.16
N ILE A 366 -23.06 -6.97 -4.58
CA ILE A 366 -23.18 -8.30 -5.18
C ILE A 366 -22.56 -8.22 -6.58
N THR A 367 -21.35 -8.75 -6.73
CA THR A 367 -20.63 -8.71 -8.00
C THR A 367 -20.91 -9.93 -8.89
N ASN A 368 -21.42 -11.06 -8.35
CA ASN A 368 -21.96 -12.20 -9.11
C ASN A 368 -22.76 -13.22 -8.25
N ARG A 369 -23.74 -13.86 -8.91
CA ARG A 369 -24.84 -14.74 -8.43
C ARG A 369 -25.94 -14.03 -7.62
N GLN A 370 -27.08 -13.82 -8.29
CA GLN A 370 -28.38 -14.05 -7.65
C GLN A 370 -28.30 -15.40 -6.92
N ALA A 371 -28.54 -15.41 -5.61
CA ALA A 371 -29.04 -16.62 -5.00
C ALA A 371 -30.33 -16.97 -5.77
N ALA A 372 -30.33 -18.18 -6.35
CA ALA A 372 -31.52 -18.78 -6.94
C ALA A 372 -32.66 -18.89 -5.92
#